data_AF-A0A7V9Z858-F1
#
_entry.id   AF-A0A7V9Z858-F1
#
_cell.length_a   1.000
_cell.length_b   1.000
_cell.length_c   1.000
_cell.angle_alpha   90.00
_cell.angle_beta   90.00
_cell.angle_gamma   90.00
#
_symmetry.space_group_name_H-M   'P 1'
#
loop_
_entity.id
_entity.type
_entity.pdbx_description
1 polymer ?
#
loop_
_entity_poly.entity_id
_entity_poly.type
_entity_poly.pdbx_seq_one_letter_code
_entity_poly.pdbx_strand_id
1 'polypeptide(L)'
;MRSNQLYARGDKSKKGNLNIRLVYDDHTYECYVEIANPLGQQEGKQAPCLRFSVYVPEKYEQEIIDVIMGEQVGVNSKGKPIIEYQPYTFEIKRKNGKYYIHLIYEEEIYGRELTCDEPIQAERIAGIDININRIAVSIVSKQGNFLKSKVFYCHELEYAKANKRNNLIGETVRDMYN
;
A
#
# COMPACT_ATOMS: atom_id res chain seq x y z
N MET A 1 -25.39 -21.55 0.04
CA MET A 1 -24.00 -21.04 -0.12
C MET A 1 -23.65 -20.20 1.09
N ARG A 2 -22.73 -20.64 1.96
CA ARG A 2 -22.15 -19.75 2.99
C ARG A 2 -20.85 -19.22 2.43
N SER A 3 -20.88 -18.01 1.90
CA SER A 3 -19.64 -17.30 1.57
C SER A 3 -18.96 -16.93 2.89
N ASN A 4 -17.69 -17.30 3.06
CA ASN A 4 -16.86 -16.85 4.19
C ASN A 4 -16.21 -15.48 3.91
N GLN A 5 -16.70 -14.80 2.86
CA GLN A 5 -16.13 -13.58 2.31
C GLN A 5 -17.24 -12.56 2.07
N LEU A 6 -16.99 -11.33 2.50
CA LEU A 6 -17.77 -10.16 2.13
C LEU A 6 -16.92 -9.29 1.22
N TYR A 7 -17.43 -8.94 0.06
CA TYR A 7 -16.71 -8.19 -0.96
C TYR A 7 -17.51 -6.96 -1.36
N ALA A 8 -16.83 -5.82 -1.49
CA ALA A 8 -17.43 -4.61 -2.01
C ALA A 8 -16.40 -3.79 -2.79
N ARG A 9 -16.76 -3.41 -4.02
CA ARG A 9 -15.93 -2.60 -4.91
C ARG A 9 -16.19 -1.12 -4.64
N GLY A 10 -15.11 -0.35 -4.47
CA GLY A 10 -15.20 1.11 -4.38
C GLY A 10 -15.19 1.81 -5.73
N ASP A 11 -15.62 3.06 -5.69
CA ASP A 11 -15.74 4.01 -6.79
C ASP A 11 -15.27 5.39 -6.30
N LYS A 12 -14.49 6.09 -7.12
CA LYS A 12 -13.95 7.43 -6.82
C LYS A 12 -15.06 8.42 -6.46
N SER A 13 -16.20 8.38 -7.16
CA SER A 13 -17.36 9.25 -6.92
C SER A 13 -18.04 9.00 -5.56
N LYS A 14 -17.74 7.87 -4.91
CA LYS A 14 -18.35 7.44 -3.64
C LYS A 14 -17.36 7.48 -2.48
N LYS A 15 -16.23 8.17 -2.65
CA LYS A 15 -15.12 8.25 -1.69
C LYS A 15 -14.52 6.86 -1.40
N GLY A 16 -14.26 6.09 -2.45
CA GLY A 16 -13.98 4.67 -2.32
C GLY A 16 -15.28 3.89 -2.21
N ASN A 17 -15.56 3.25 -1.08
CA ASN A 17 -16.69 2.33 -0.98
C ASN A 17 -17.79 2.85 -0.06
N LEU A 18 -19.03 2.96 -0.54
CA LEU A 18 -20.13 3.56 0.25
C LEU A 18 -20.68 2.62 1.34
N ASN A 19 -20.57 1.31 1.13
CA ASN A 19 -21.23 0.32 1.99
C ASN A 19 -20.29 -0.25 3.05
N ILE A 20 -18.99 -0.26 2.77
CA ILE A 20 -17.95 -0.72 3.70
C ILE A 20 -16.77 0.23 3.59
N ARG A 21 -16.40 0.90 4.68
CA ARG A 21 -15.30 1.87 4.72
C ARG A 21 -14.29 1.51 5.78
N LEU A 22 -13.03 1.75 5.48
CA LEU A 22 -12.02 1.94 6.50
C LEU A 22 -11.96 3.45 6.79
N VAL A 23 -12.02 3.81 8.06
CA VAL A 23 -12.03 5.17 8.56
C VAL A 23 -10.91 5.30 9.57
N TYR A 24 -10.14 6.36 9.45
CA TYR A 24 -9.14 6.74 10.43
C TYR A 24 -9.70 7.85 11.32
N ASP A 25 -9.47 7.72 12.63
CA ASP A 25 -9.96 8.65 13.63
C ASP A 25 -8.78 9.45 14.19
N ASP A 26 -8.66 10.71 13.75
CA ASP A 26 -7.54 11.60 14.10
C ASP A 26 -7.43 11.91 15.61
N HIS A 27 -8.47 11.63 16.40
CA HIS A 27 -8.45 11.86 17.85
C HIS A 27 -7.92 10.66 18.63
N THR A 28 -8.27 9.46 18.17
CA THR A 28 -7.88 8.21 18.82
C THR A 28 -6.66 7.57 18.18
N TYR A 29 -6.25 8.02 16.99
CA TYR A 29 -5.20 7.42 16.17
C TYR A 29 -5.49 5.94 15.88
N GLU A 30 -6.77 5.61 15.67
CA GLU A 30 -7.23 4.24 15.44
C GLU A 30 -7.98 4.12 14.12
N CYS A 31 -7.82 2.96 13.48
CA CYS A 31 -8.56 2.57 12.30
C CYS A 31 -9.83 1.81 12.68
N TYR A 32 -10.92 2.11 11.98
CA TYR A 32 -12.21 1.48 12.15
C TYR A 32 -12.79 1.04 10.82
N VAL A 33 -13.48 -0.10 10.81
CA VAL A 33 -14.34 -0.48 9.69
C VAL A 33 -15.78 -0.15 10.00
N GLU A 34 -16.37 0.63 9.10
CA GLU A 34 -17.78 0.96 9.10
C GLU A 34 -18.51 0.15 8.03
N ILE A 35 -19.52 -0.62 8.43
CA ILE A 35 -20.35 -1.45 7.55
C ILE A 35 -21.78 -0.95 7.64
N ALA A 36 -22.36 -0.53 6.52
CA ALA A 36 -23.77 -0.16 6.45
C ALA A 36 -24.64 -1.38 6.81
N ASN A 37 -25.57 -1.19 7.76
CA ASN A 37 -26.51 -2.22 8.20
C ASN A 37 -27.93 -1.87 7.75
N PRO A 38 -28.32 -2.21 6.50
CA PRO A 38 -29.66 -1.91 5.99
C PRO A 38 -30.77 -2.63 6.75
N LEU A 39 -30.47 -3.76 7.42
CA LEU A 39 -31.46 -4.49 8.21
C LEU A 39 -31.86 -3.76 9.51
N GLY A 40 -31.03 -2.82 9.97
CA GLY A 40 -31.33 -1.96 11.11
C GLY A 40 -32.08 -0.67 10.73
N GLN A 41 -32.44 -0.49 9.47
CA GLN A 41 -33.06 0.73 9.00
C GLN A 41 -34.51 0.85 9.49
N GLN A 42 -34.81 1.97 10.16
CA GLN A 42 -36.19 2.37 10.47
C GLN A 42 -36.76 3.21 9.31
N GLU A 43 -38.07 3.16 9.08
CA GLU A 43 -38.72 3.95 8.01
C GLU A 43 -38.33 5.43 8.08
N GLY A 44 -37.90 5.98 6.94
CA GLY A 44 -37.49 7.38 6.80
C GLY A 44 -36.14 7.75 7.43
N LYS A 45 -35.45 6.83 8.11
CA LYS A 45 -34.12 7.07 8.69
C LYS A 45 -33.02 6.40 7.88
N GLN A 46 -31.81 6.94 7.98
CA GLN A 46 -30.63 6.33 7.38
C GLN A 46 -30.31 5.02 8.10
N ALA A 47 -29.84 4.02 7.34
CA ALA A 47 -29.41 2.75 7.90
C ALA A 47 -28.26 2.97 8.90
N PRO A 48 -28.28 2.34 10.09
CA PRO A 48 -27.17 2.43 11.03
C PRO A 48 -25.91 1.81 10.44
N CYS A 49 -24.73 2.31 10.86
CA CYS A 49 -23.45 1.70 10.53
C CYS A 49 -22.93 0.91 11.73
N LEU A 50 -22.48 -0.32 11.48
CA LEU A 50 -21.70 -1.09 12.44
C LEU A 50 -20.25 -0.62 12.38
N ARG A 51 -19.65 -0.33 13.54
CA ARG A 51 -18.27 0.14 13.65
C ARG A 51 -17.42 -0.87 14.44
N PHE A 52 -16.31 -1.29 13.86
CA PHE A 52 -15.40 -2.26 14.46
C PHE A 52 -13.97 -1.71 14.43
N SER A 53 -13.24 -1.83 15.53
CA SER A 53 -11.81 -1.47 15.56
C SER A 53 -10.99 -2.44 14.71
N VAL A 54 -10.00 -1.91 14.01
CA VAL A 54 -9.12 -2.64 13.10
C VAL A 54 -7.67 -2.39 13.45
N TYR A 55 -6.95 -3.49 13.67
CA TYR A 55 -5.50 -3.43 13.80
C TYR A 55 -4.84 -3.27 12.42
N VAL A 56 -4.13 -2.15 12.24
CA VAL A 56 -3.31 -1.88 11.05
C VAL A 56 -1.83 -1.96 11.48
N PRO A 57 -0.99 -2.74 10.79
CA PRO A 57 0.45 -2.74 11.06
C PRO A 57 1.07 -1.37 10.74
N GLU A 58 1.89 -0.86 11.66
CA GLU A 58 2.56 0.46 11.58
C GLU A 58 3.22 0.74 10.22
N LYS A 59 3.89 -0.27 9.64
CA LYS A 59 4.56 -0.15 8.33
C LYS A 59 3.64 0.19 7.14
N TYR A 60 2.32 0.00 7.29
CA TYR A 60 1.31 0.28 6.26
C TYR A 60 0.36 1.39 6.67
N GLU A 61 0.55 1.99 7.85
CA GLU A 61 -0.41 2.91 8.43
C GLU A 61 -0.57 4.17 7.58
N GLN A 62 0.54 4.84 7.25
CA GLN A 62 0.52 6.03 6.41
C GLN A 62 -0.05 5.75 5.01
N GLU A 63 0.42 4.68 4.37
CA GLU A 63 -0.06 4.25 3.05
C GLU A 63 -1.58 4.05 3.05
N ILE A 64 -2.11 3.38 4.07
CA ILE A 64 -3.55 3.14 4.21
C ILE A 64 -4.29 4.46 4.50
N ILE A 65 -3.75 5.32 5.36
CA ILE A 65 -4.33 6.64 5.67
C ILE A 65 -4.44 7.49 4.41
N ASP A 66 -3.39 7.54 3.60
CA ASP A 66 -3.36 8.32 2.36
C ASP A 66 -4.46 7.85 1.39
N VAL A 67 -4.61 6.53 1.23
CA VAL A 67 -5.64 5.93 0.37
C VAL A 67 -7.06 6.26 0.85
N ILE A 68 -7.33 6.23 2.16
CA ILE A 68 -8.69 6.40 2.71
C ILE A 68 -9.07 7.87 2.92
N MET A 69 -8.12 8.73 3.27
CA MET A 69 -8.36 10.15 3.51
C MET A 69 -8.42 10.94 2.20
N GLY A 70 -7.70 10.49 1.18
CA GLY A 70 -7.61 11.15 -0.12
C GLY A 70 -6.73 12.40 -0.08
N GLU A 71 -6.46 12.96 -1.26
CA GLU A 71 -5.57 14.11 -1.41
C GLU A 71 -6.36 15.41 -1.58
N GLN A 72 -5.94 16.49 -0.93
CA GLN A 72 -6.53 17.81 -1.14
C GLN A 72 -6.00 18.43 -2.43
N VAL A 73 -6.81 18.43 -3.49
CA VAL A 73 -6.44 18.95 -4.82
C VAL A 73 -6.80 20.41 -5.05
N GLY A 74 -7.51 21.04 -4.10
CA GLY A 74 -7.83 22.45 -4.20
C GLY A 74 -8.86 22.92 -3.18
N VAL A 75 -9.43 24.09 -3.45
CA VAL A 75 -10.43 24.73 -2.62
C VAL A 75 -11.55 25.22 -3.52
N ASN A 76 -12.80 24.92 -3.16
CA ASN A 76 -13.94 25.40 -3.94
C ASN A 76 -14.16 26.90 -3.71
N SER A 77 -15.04 27.52 -4.51
CA SER A 77 -15.38 28.95 -4.41
C SER A 77 -15.96 29.38 -3.05
N LYS A 78 -16.26 28.43 -2.15
CA LYS A 78 -16.78 28.65 -0.79
C LYS A 78 -15.73 28.37 0.29
N GLY A 79 -14.45 28.22 -0.06
CA GLY A 79 -13.37 27.99 0.89
C GLY A 79 -13.28 26.56 1.44
N LYS A 80 -14.05 25.60 0.92
CA LYS A 80 -13.97 24.19 1.38
C LYS A 80 -12.96 23.39 0.56
N PRO A 81 -12.15 22.52 1.19
CA PRO A 81 -11.20 21.67 0.49
C PRO A 81 -11.93 20.73 -0.47
N ILE A 82 -11.38 20.60 -1.67
CA ILE A 82 -11.76 19.58 -2.65
C ILE A 82 -10.81 18.41 -2.41
N ILE A 83 -11.38 17.28 -2.00
CA ILE A 83 -10.62 16.05 -1.72
C ILE A 83 -10.85 15.08 -2.87
N GLU A 84 -9.77 14.63 -3.47
CA GLU A 84 -9.75 13.58 -4.46
C GLU A 84 -9.47 12.23 -3.79
N TYR A 85 -10.38 11.27 -4.00
CA TYR A 85 -10.27 9.94 -3.41
C TYR A 85 -9.76 8.93 -4.44
N GLN A 86 -8.99 7.96 -3.99
CA GLN A 86 -8.62 6.81 -4.78
C GLN A 86 -9.69 5.70 -4.66
N PRO A 87 -10.09 5.05 -5.76
CA PRO A 87 -10.96 3.89 -5.68
C PRO A 87 -10.20 2.72 -5.04
N TYR A 88 -10.78 2.11 -4.01
CA TYR A 88 -10.27 0.89 -3.41
C TYR A 88 -11.37 -0.17 -3.30
N THR A 89 -10.98 -1.42 -3.41
CA THR A 89 -11.85 -2.58 -3.18
C THR A 89 -11.61 -3.11 -1.78
N PHE A 90 -12.70 -3.53 -1.15
CA PHE A 90 -12.74 -3.98 0.23
C PHE A 90 -13.20 -5.43 0.30
N GLU A 91 -12.41 -6.29 0.94
CA GLU A 91 -12.75 -7.69 1.14
C GLU A 91 -12.52 -8.11 2.61
N ILE A 92 -13.55 -8.66 3.25
CA ILE A 92 -13.46 -9.23 4.60
C ILE A 92 -13.46 -10.76 4.47
N LYS A 93 -12.40 -11.40 4.95
CA LYS A 93 -12.26 -12.86 4.98
C LYS A 93 -12.33 -13.38 6.41
N ARG A 94 -13.19 -14.38 6.64
CA ARG A 94 -13.18 -15.13 7.90
C ARG A 94 -12.24 -16.33 7.79
N LYS A 95 -11.25 -16.42 8.69
CA LYS A 95 -10.30 -17.55 8.77
C LYS A 95 -9.98 -17.87 10.24
N ASN A 96 -10.12 -19.14 10.63
CA ASN A 96 -9.80 -19.64 11.98
C ASN A 96 -10.42 -18.80 13.12
N GLY A 97 -11.70 -18.42 12.98
CA GLY A 97 -12.40 -17.60 13.98
C GLY A 97 -12.05 -16.12 13.98
N LYS A 98 -11.09 -15.67 13.15
CA LYS A 98 -10.70 -14.27 12.98
C LYS A 98 -11.24 -13.70 11.68
N TYR A 99 -11.35 -12.37 11.63
CA TYR A 99 -11.70 -11.61 10.44
C TYR A 99 -10.47 -10.84 9.96
N TYR A 100 -10.21 -10.91 8.67
CA TYR A 100 -9.11 -10.23 8.00
C TYR A 100 -9.69 -9.29 6.97
N ILE A 101 -9.15 -8.08 6.94
CA ILE A 101 -9.53 -7.05 5.97
C ILE A 101 -8.44 -6.97 4.92
N HIS A 102 -8.87 -7.02 3.67
CA HIS A 102 -8.02 -6.89 2.50
C HIS A 102 -8.48 -5.62 1.77
N LEU A 103 -7.57 -4.64 1.70
CA LEU A 103 -7.72 -3.43 0.92
C LEU A 103 -6.96 -3.61 -0.40
N ILE A 104 -7.60 -3.34 -1.52
CA ILE A 104 -6.99 -3.49 -2.85
C ILE A 104 -7.17 -2.17 -3.60
N TYR A 105 -6.09 -1.52 -3.99
CA TYR A 105 -6.08 -0.28 -4.75
C TYR A 105 -4.97 -0.32 -5.81
N GLU A 106 -5.10 0.52 -6.84
CA GLU A 106 -4.11 0.64 -7.91
C GLU A 106 -3.04 1.65 -7.50
N GLU A 107 -1.81 1.21 -7.33
CA GLU A 107 -0.68 2.08 -7.05
C GLU A 107 -0.10 2.67 -8.35
N GLU A 108 0.32 3.94 -8.30
CA GLU A 108 1.08 4.53 -9.41
C GLU A 108 2.47 3.91 -9.46
N ILE A 109 2.77 3.17 -10.52
CA ILE A 109 4.08 2.56 -10.72
C ILE A 109 4.99 3.54 -11.46
N TYR A 110 6.01 4.05 -10.77
CA TYR A 110 7.05 4.89 -11.36
C TYR A 110 8.13 4.03 -12.02
N GLY A 111 7.79 3.43 -13.16
CA GLY A 111 8.71 2.62 -13.93
C GLY A 111 7.99 1.70 -14.90
N ARG A 112 8.69 1.30 -15.96
CA ARG A 112 8.23 0.24 -16.87
C ARG A 112 9.41 -0.63 -17.25
N GLU A 113 9.11 -1.89 -17.49
CA GLU A 113 10.08 -2.80 -18.10
C GLU A 113 10.32 -2.36 -19.55
N LEU A 114 11.58 -2.26 -19.94
CA LEU A 114 11.97 -2.02 -21.33
C LEU A 114 12.10 -3.38 -22.03
N THR A 115 11.55 -3.49 -23.23
CA THR A 115 11.77 -4.67 -24.08
C THR A 115 13.16 -4.61 -24.71
N CYS A 116 13.66 -5.74 -25.22
CA CYS A 116 15.02 -5.84 -25.77
C CYS A 116 15.31 -4.84 -26.91
N ASP A 117 14.27 -4.39 -27.62
CA ASP A 117 14.39 -3.50 -28.77
C ASP A 117 14.36 -2.01 -28.39
N GLU A 118 14.08 -1.70 -27.12
CA GLU A 118 13.95 -0.32 -26.65
C GLU A 118 15.27 0.20 -26.05
N PRO A 119 15.83 1.29 -26.58
CA PRO A 119 17.07 1.85 -26.04
C PRO A 119 16.83 2.51 -24.69
N ILE A 120 17.76 2.28 -23.75
CA ILE A 120 17.76 2.95 -22.45
C ILE A 120 18.02 4.46 -22.67
N GLN A 121 17.04 5.29 -22.34
CA GLN A 121 17.15 6.74 -22.49
C GLN A 121 17.69 7.45 -21.23
N ALA A 122 17.79 6.74 -20.10
CA ALA A 122 18.24 7.31 -18.85
C ALA A 122 19.71 7.78 -18.90
N GLU A 123 19.98 8.95 -18.34
CA GLU A 123 21.34 9.52 -18.24
C GLU A 123 22.23 8.76 -17.25
N ARG A 124 21.60 8.09 -16.28
CA ARG A 124 22.25 7.22 -15.29
C ARG A 124 21.60 5.85 -15.35
N ILE A 125 22.44 4.83 -15.44
CA ILE A 125 22.02 3.43 -15.55
C ILE A 125 22.58 2.69 -14.34
N ALA A 126 21.73 2.01 -13.58
CA ALA A 126 22.13 1.15 -12.48
C ALA A 126 22.17 -0.31 -12.95
N GLY A 127 23.35 -0.91 -12.93
CA GLY A 127 23.51 -2.37 -13.03
C GLY A 127 23.49 -2.99 -11.65
N ILE A 128 22.63 -3.98 -11.45
CA ILE A 128 22.51 -4.72 -10.19
C ILE A 128 22.97 -6.16 -10.45
N ASP A 129 24.00 -6.59 -9.73
CA ASP A 129 24.49 -7.97 -9.73
C ASP A 129 24.21 -8.60 -8.36
N ILE A 130 23.51 -9.73 -8.36
CA ILE A 130 23.08 -10.42 -7.14
C ILE A 130 23.88 -11.71 -7.02
N ASN A 131 24.59 -11.85 -5.90
CA ASN A 131 25.27 -13.08 -5.50
C ASN A 131 24.73 -13.53 -4.14
N ILE A 132 24.94 -14.81 -3.78
CA ILE A 132 24.46 -15.39 -2.52
C ILE A 132 24.81 -14.56 -1.28
N ASN A 133 26.00 -13.95 -1.25
CA ASN A 133 26.51 -13.23 -0.09
C ASN A 133 26.56 -11.70 -0.27
N ARG A 134 26.14 -11.16 -1.41
CA ARG A 134 26.22 -9.71 -1.68
C ARG A 134 25.31 -9.26 -2.80
N ILE A 135 24.87 -8.01 -2.72
CA ILE A 135 24.23 -7.28 -3.81
C ILE A 135 25.19 -6.16 -4.21
N ALA A 136 25.64 -6.15 -5.46
CA ALA A 136 26.48 -5.10 -6.00
C ALA A 136 25.66 -4.20 -6.92
N VAL A 137 25.70 -2.89 -6.67
CA VAL A 137 25.04 -1.89 -7.49
C VAL A 137 26.10 -0.97 -8.07
N SER A 138 26.17 -0.87 -9.39
CA SER A 138 27.05 0.03 -10.13
C SER A 138 26.21 1.02 -10.94
N ILE A 139 26.52 2.30 -10.81
CA ILE A 139 25.89 3.38 -11.57
C ILE A 139 26.87 3.83 -12.63
N VAL A 140 26.43 3.80 -13.89
CA VAL A 140 27.19 4.27 -15.05
C VAL A 140 26.45 5.40 -15.77
N SER A 141 27.17 6.24 -16.50
CA SER A 141 26.55 7.20 -17.41
C SER A 141 25.99 6.48 -18.64
N LYS A 142 25.12 7.16 -19.39
CA LYS A 142 24.61 6.67 -20.68
C LYS A 142 25.71 6.27 -21.70
N GLN A 143 26.92 6.82 -21.56
CA GLN A 143 28.09 6.48 -22.39
C GLN A 143 28.92 5.32 -21.83
N GLY A 144 28.48 4.69 -20.74
CA GLY A 144 29.18 3.57 -20.10
C GLY A 144 30.29 3.99 -19.13
N ASN A 145 30.43 5.28 -18.82
CA ASN A 145 31.44 5.74 -17.85
C ASN A 145 31.02 5.35 -16.43
N PHE A 146 31.92 4.73 -15.67
CA PHE A 146 31.69 4.43 -14.25
C PHE A 146 31.51 5.71 -13.44
N LEU A 147 30.42 5.81 -12.67
CA LEU A 147 30.15 6.95 -11.80
C LEU A 147 30.33 6.59 -10.32
N LYS A 148 29.71 5.50 -9.87
CA LYS A 148 29.75 5.07 -8.46
C LYS A 148 29.35 3.60 -8.34
N SER A 149 29.80 2.93 -7.28
CA SER A 149 29.27 1.63 -6.87
C SER A 149 29.03 1.57 -5.37
N LYS A 150 28.11 0.71 -4.95
CA LYS A 150 27.89 0.31 -3.56
C LYS A 150 27.70 -1.21 -3.51
N VAL A 151 28.32 -1.85 -2.54
CA VAL A 151 28.17 -3.30 -2.30
C VAL A 151 27.49 -3.46 -0.94
N PHE A 152 26.39 -4.21 -0.94
CA PHE A 152 25.66 -4.59 0.26
C PHE A 152 26.03 -6.03 0.59
N TYR A 153 26.75 -6.24 1.70
CA TYR A 153 27.15 -7.57 2.12
C TYR A 153 26.02 -8.24 2.88
N CYS A 154 25.61 -9.40 2.40
CA CYS A 154 24.49 -10.18 2.93
C CYS A 154 24.95 -11.58 3.37
N HIS A 155 26.15 -11.68 3.95
CA HIS A 155 26.80 -12.95 4.34
C HIS A 155 25.93 -13.82 5.27
N GLU A 156 25.07 -13.20 6.08
CA GLU A 156 24.18 -13.95 6.97
C GLU A 156 23.01 -14.64 6.25
N LEU A 157 22.65 -14.23 5.03
CA LEU A 157 21.49 -14.80 4.32
C LEU A 157 21.67 -16.29 3.97
N GLU A 158 22.91 -16.73 3.79
CA GLU A 158 23.24 -18.12 3.44
C GLU A 158 22.86 -19.11 4.56
N TYR A 159 23.07 -18.71 5.83
CA TYR A 159 22.90 -19.60 6.99
C TYR A 159 21.69 -19.23 7.87
N ALA A 160 21.08 -18.06 7.66
CA ALA A 160 19.95 -17.61 8.45
C ALA A 160 18.67 -18.42 8.17
N LYS A 161 17.93 -18.73 9.23
CA LYS A 161 16.57 -19.31 9.14
C LYS A 161 15.62 -18.31 8.47
N ALA A 162 14.54 -18.80 7.85
CA ALA A 162 13.63 -18.01 7.00
C ALA A 162 13.17 -16.67 7.62
N ASN A 163 12.73 -16.67 8.88
CA ASN A 163 12.31 -15.43 9.56
C ASN A 163 13.46 -14.43 9.74
N LYS A 164 14.66 -14.91 10.07
CA LYS A 164 15.85 -14.06 10.19
C LYS A 164 16.27 -13.49 8.84
N ARG A 165 16.16 -14.27 7.75
CA ARG A 165 16.41 -13.77 6.38
C ARG A 165 15.48 -12.63 6.00
N ASN A 166 14.18 -12.74 6.28
CA ASN A 166 13.23 -11.66 6.01
C ASN A 166 13.61 -10.37 6.75
N ASN A 167 14.05 -10.48 8.00
CA ASN A 167 14.52 -9.31 8.76
C ASN A 167 15.80 -8.71 8.16
N LEU A 168 16.81 -9.55 7.87
CA LEU A 168 18.07 -9.11 7.27
C LEU A 168 17.89 -8.41 5.92
N ILE A 169 16.97 -8.91 5.08
CA ILE A 169 16.61 -8.27 3.82
C ILE A 169 15.99 -6.88 4.09
N GLY A 170 15.05 -6.79 5.04
CA GLY A 170 14.43 -5.53 5.43
C GLY A 170 15.43 -4.50 5.95
N GLU A 171 16.40 -4.92 6.77
CA GLU A 171 17.50 -4.07 7.25
C GLU A 171 18.40 -3.60 6.11
N THR A 172 18.77 -4.50 5.19
CA THR A 172 19.58 -4.15 4.01
C THR A 172 18.88 -3.08 3.16
N VAL A 173 17.57 -3.22 2.94
CA VAL A 173 16.76 -2.23 2.21
C VAL A 173 16.72 -0.89 2.95
N ARG A 174 16.56 -0.90 4.28
CA ARG A 174 16.61 0.34 5.09
C ARG A 174 17.94 1.09 4.91
N ASP A 175 19.05 0.36 4.87
CA ASP A 175 20.40 0.93 4.63
C ASP A 175 20.62 1.42 3.19
N MET A 176 19.70 1.14 2.26
CA MET A 176 19.69 1.73 0.92
C MET A 176 19.04 3.12 0.88
N TYR A 177 18.06 3.37 1.77
CA TYR A 177 17.31 4.64 1.82
C TYR A 177 17.99 5.71 2.69
N ASN A 178 18.85 5.30 3.63
CA ASN A 178 19.70 6.20 4.45
C ASN A 178 21.04 6.50 3.75
#